data_AF-A0A973KKT2-F1
#
_entry.id   AF-A0A973KKT2-F1
#
_cell.length_a   1.000
_cell.length_b   1.000
_cell.length_c   1.000
_cell.angle_alpha   90.00
_cell.angle_beta   90.00
_cell.angle_gamma   90.00
#
_symmetry.space_group_name_H-M   'P 1'
#
loop_
_entity.id
_entity.type
_entity.pdbx_description
1 polymer ?
#
loop_
_entity_poly.entity_id
_entity_poly.type
_entity_poly.pdbx_seq_one_letter_code
_entity_poly.pdbx_strand_id
1 'polypeptide(L)'
;LAALAADGPAARELAALLTGNLDADAPDDDAPDDAAVHRAAELVEEAGGRAATLAEAHHHLDAARAQLASVPLAPTAAAELLALLPFLVDRAL
;
A
#
# COMPACT_ATOMS: atom_id res chain seq x y z
N LEU A 1 0.62 2.78 -8.33
CA LEU A 1 0.37 2.95 -6.89
C LEU A 1 -1.10 3.33 -6.68
N ALA A 2 -1.76 2.86 -5.62
CA ALA A 2 -3.17 3.18 -5.37
C ALA A 2 -3.43 4.70 -5.32
N ALA A 3 -2.51 5.46 -4.73
CA ALA A 3 -2.55 6.92 -4.71
C ALA A 3 -2.51 7.57 -6.11
N LEU A 4 -1.81 6.96 -7.07
CA LEU A 4 -1.76 7.45 -8.47
C LEU A 4 -3.00 7.02 -9.28
N ALA A 5 -3.66 5.94 -8.88
CA ALA A 5 -4.87 5.43 -9.51
C ALA A 5 -6.15 6.11 -8.96
N ALA A 6 -6.03 6.90 -7.89
CA ALA A 6 -7.14 7.65 -7.33
C ALA A 6 -7.53 8.81 -8.26
N ASP A 7 -8.84 9.01 -8.45
CA ASP A 7 -9.36 10.17 -9.17
C ASP A 7 -9.36 11.39 -8.24
N GLY A 8 -8.34 12.25 -8.34
CA GLY A 8 -8.25 13.41 -7.46
C GLY A 8 -7.13 14.41 -7.77
N PRO A 9 -7.20 15.62 -7.19
CA PRO A 9 -6.15 16.63 -7.33
C PRO A 9 -4.81 16.14 -6.76
N ALA A 10 -4.81 15.48 -5.60
CA ALA A 10 -3.60 14.96 -4.97
C ALA A 10 -2.90 13.89 -5.83
N ALA A 11 -3.66 12.99 -6.47
CA ALA A 11 -3.12 11.98 -7.37
C ALA A 11 -2.46 12.60 -8.62
N ARG A 12 -3.09 13.64 -9.18
CA ARG A 12 -2.54 14.39 -10.33
C ARG A 12 -1.28 15.17 -9.95
N GLU A 13 -1.27 15.81 -8.79
CA GLU A 13 -0.10 16.51 -8.27
C GLU A 13 1.05 15.55 -7.98
N LEU A 14 0.78 14.39 -7.38
CA LEU A 14 1.76 13.34 -7.14
C LEU A 14 2.37 12.83 -8.45
N ALA A 15 1.54 12.59 -9.47
CA ALA A 15 2.02 12.18 -10.79
C ALA A 15 2.93 13.24 -11.42
N ALA A 16 2.57 14.52 -11.32
CA ALA A 16 3.38 15.62 -11.84
C ALA A 16 4.72 15.75 -11.11
N LEU A 17 4.73 15.65 -9.77
CA LEU A 17 5.94 15.69 -8.95
C LEU A 17 6.90 14.54 -9.31
N LEU A 18 6.38 13.31 -9.40
CA LEU A 18 7.21 12.15 -9.76
C LEU A 18 7.75 12.24 -11.18
N THR A 19 6.94 12.70 -12.15
CA THR A 19 7.37 12.81 -13.55
C THR A 19 8.39 13.93 -13.74
N GLY A 20 8.23 15.06 -13.05
CA GLY A 20 9.18 16.18 -13.10
C GLY A 20 10.54 15.87 -12.47
N ASN A 21 10.59 14.94 -11.51
CA ASN A 21 11.84 14.50 -10.87
C ASN A 21 12.47 13.25 -11.54
N LEU A 22 11.87 12.74 -12.63
CA LEU A 22 12.31 11.55 -13.36
C LEU A 22 13.01 11.88 -14.70
N ASP A 23 13.38 13.14 -14.94
CA ASP A 23 14.16 13.54 -16.11
C ASP A 23 15.50 12.78 -16.11
N ALA A 24 15.57 11.68 -16.87
CA ALA A 24 16.68 10.71 -16.83
C ALA A 24 18.01 11.24 -17.39
N ASP A 25 18.00 12.44 -17.99
CA ASP A 25 19.18 13.17 -18.47
C ASP A 25 19.66 14.26 -17.48
N ALA A 26 19.00 14.37 -16.32
CA ALA A 26 19.37 15.29 -15.26
C ALA A 26 20.66 14.84 -14.54
N PRO A 27 21.57 15.76 -14.19
CA PRO A 27 22.80 15.42 -13.46
C PRO A 27 22.49 14.75 -12.11
N ASP A 28 23.38 13.89 -11.60
CA ASP A 28 23.19 13.11 -10.35
C ASP A 28 22.82 13.94 -9.09
N ASP A 29 22.96 15.27 -9.13
CA ASP A 29 22.51 16.22 -8.10
C ASP A 29 20.98 16.51 -8.15
N ASP A 30 20.23 16.01 -9.13
CA ASP A 30 18.76 16.17 -9.27
C ASP A 30 17.95 15.06 -8.56
N ALA A 31 18.55 14.35 -7.61
CA ALA A 31 17.78 13.51 -6.69
C ALA A 31 16.72 14.37 -5.95
N PRO A 32 15.50 13.86 -5.74
CA PRO A 32 14.46 14.63 -5.05
C PRO A 32 14.96 15.02 -3.65
N ASP A 33 14.90 16.31 -3.36
CA ASP A 33 15.24 16.80 -2.03
C ASP A 33 14.26 16.28 -0.96
N ASP A 34 14.65 16.40 0.31
CA ASP A 34 13.83 15.92 1.44
C ASP A 34 12.42 16.56 1.44
N ALA A 35 12.28 17.78 0.92
CA ALA A 35 11.00 18.48 0.83
C ALA A 35 10.09 17.86 -0.24
N ALA A 36 10.62 17.50 -1.40
CA ALA A 36 9.90 16.80 -2.46
C ALA A 36 9.47 15.40 -2.01
N VAL A 37 10.34 14.68 -1.28
CA VAL A 37 9.99 13.38 -0.69
C VAL A 37 8.87 13.53 0.34
N HIS A 38 8.96 14.52 1.23
CA HIS A 38 7.93 14.78 2.23
C HIS A 38 6.58 15.13 1.57
N ARG A 39 6.60 16.00 0.56
CA ARG A 39 5.40 16.39 -0.18
C ARG A 39 4.77 15.21 -0.91
N ALA A 40 5.57 14.35 -1.52
CA ALA A 40 5.08 13.13 -2.15
C ALA A 40 4.39 12.21 -1.13
N ALA A 41 4.93 12.07 0.08
CA ALA A 41 4.30 11.29 1.15
C ALA A 41 2.96 11.88 1.60
N GLU A 42 2.85 13.19 1.77
CA GLU A 42 1.58 13.86 2.08
C GLU A 42 0.52 13.62 0.99
N LEU A 43 0.91 13.75 -0.28
CA LEU A 43 0.03 13.53 -1.42
C LEU A 43 -0.44 12.07 -1.52
N VAL A 44 0.42 11.11 -1.16
CA VAL A 44 0.03 9.71 -1.05
C VAL A 44 -1.02 9.50 0.04
N GLU A 45 -0.87 10.14 1.20
CA GLU A 45 -1.85 10.06 2.28
C GLU A 45 -3.16 10.76 1.90
N GLU A 46 -3.12 11.96 1.30
CA GLU A 46 -4.28 12.72 0.84
C GLU A 46 -5.05 11.98 -0.27
N ALA A 47 -4.34 11.33 -1.19
CA ALA A 47 -4.95 10.46 -2.20
C ALA A 47 -5.50 9.14 -1.63
N GLY A 48 -5.44 8.93 -0.31
CA GLY A 48 -5.99 7.77 0.37
C GLY A 48 -5.11 6.52 0.29
N GLY A 49 -3.81 6.66 0.01
CA GLY A 49 -2.88 5.54 -0.17
C GLY A 49 -2.86 4.56 1.00
N ARG A 50 -2.91 5.07 2.24
CA ARG A 50 -3.00 4.24 3.45
C ARG A 50 -4.30 3.45 3.51
N ALA A 51 -5.44 4.11 3.28
CA ALA A 51 -6.74 3.46 3.29
C ALA A 51 -6.86 2.39 2.20
N ALA A 52 -6.36 2.68 1.00
CA ALA A 52 -6.32 1.72 -0.11
C ALA A 52 -5.43 0.52 0.20
N THR A 53 -4.27 0.74 0.82
CA THR A 53 -3.36 -0.35 1.25
C THR A 53 -4.02 -1.25 2.29
N LEU A 54 -4.71 -0.66 3.26
CA LEU A 54 -5.47 -1.42 4.27
C LEU A 54 -6.62 -2.22 3.65
N ALA A 55 -7.34 -1.63 2.69
CA ALA A 55 -8.42 -2.31 1.99
C ALA A 55 -7.90 -3.52 1.19
N GLU A 56 -6.79 -3.37 0.47
CA GLU A 56 -6.16 -4.47 -0.27
C GLU A 56 -5.67 -5.57 0.67
N ALA A 57 -5.08 -5.19 1.80
CA ALA A 57 -4.62 -6.15 2.79
C ALA A 57 -5.79 -6.96 3.37
N HIS A 58 -6.91 -6.32 3.71
CA HIS A 58 -8.12 -7.02 4.14
C HIS A 58 -8.68 -7.94 3.04
N HIS A 59 -8.69 -7.49 1.79
CA HIS A 59 -9.11 -8.31 0.65
C HIS A 59 -8.30 -9.60 0.54
N HIS A 60 -6.97 -9.51 0.64
CA HIS A 60 -6.10 -10.68 0.64
C HIS A 60 -6.30 -11.59 1.85
N LEU A 61 -6.55 -11.05 3.04
CA LEU A 61 -6.86 -11.86 4.23
C LEU A 61 -8.18 -12.62 4.08
N ASP A 62 -9.20 -12.01 3.49
CA ASP A 62 -10.48 -12.67 3.23
C ASP A 62 -10.31 -13.79 2.20
N ALA A 63 -9.51 -13.57 1.15
CA ALA A 63 -9.16 -14.60 0.19
C ALA A 63 -8.40 -15.77 0.83
N ALA A 64 -7.42 -15.47 1.70
CA ALA A 64 -6.67 -16.49 2.44
C ALA A 64 -7.58 -17.31 3.36
N ARG A 65 -8.54 -16.67 4.04
CA ARG A 65 -9.56 -17.34 4.86
C ARG A 65 -10.39 -18.32 4.03
N ALA A 66 -10.85 -17.89 2.86
CA ALA A 66 -11.62 -18.74 1.95
C ALA A 66 -10.80 -19.94 1.45
N GLN A 67 -9.52 -19.72 1.13
CA GLN A 67 -8.61 -20.78 0.71
C GLN A 67 -8.36 -21.81 1.82
N LEU A 68 -8.10 -21.36 3.05
CA LEU A 68 -7.92 -22.27 4.21
C LEU A 68 -9.17 -23.10 4.49
N ALA A 69 -10.37 -22.52 4.29
CA ALA A 69 -11.64 -23.25 4.44
C ALA A 69 -11.88 -24.28 3.32
N SER A 70 -11.19 -24.17 2.18
CA SER A 70 -11.38 -25.07 1.03
C SER A 70 -10.54 -26.36 1.09
N VAL A 71 -9.57 -26.44 2.00
CA VAL A 71 -8.67 -27.60 2.13
C VAL A 71 -8.99 -28.43 3.38
N PRO A 72 -8.81 -29.77 3.35
CA PRO A 72 -9.15 -30.64 4.48
C PRO A 72 -8.06 -30.60 5.56
N LEU A 73 -7.93 -29.45 6.24
CA LEU A 73 -7.03 -29.28 7.37
C LEU A 73 -7.59 -29.92 8.64
N ALA A 74 -6.71 -30.36 9.54
CA ALA A 74 -7.10 -30.70 10.89
C ALA A 74 -7.72 -29.45 11.57
N PRO A 75 -8.83 -29.59 12.33
CA PRO A 75 -9.54 -28.44 12.91
C PRO A 75 -8.64 -27.50 13.73
N THR A 76 -7.72 -28.07 14.51
CA THR A 76 -6.75 -27.28 15.30
C THR A 76 -5.80 -26.47 14.42
N ALA A 77 -5.24 -27.09 13.37
CA ALA A 77 -4.34 -26.40 12.45
C ALA A 77 -5.05 -25.27 11.69
N ALA A 78 -6.31 -25.48 11.30
CA ALA A 78 -7.12 -24.43 10.69
C ALA A 78 -7.35 -23.25 11.65
N ALA A 79 -7.68 -23.54 12.91
CA ALA A 79 -7.90 -22.50 13.93
C ALA A 79 -6.62 -21.70 14.22
N GLU A 80 -5.47 -22.37 14.34
CA GLU A 80 -4.17 -21.72 14.57
C GLU A 80 -3.78 -20.81 13.41
N LEU A 81 -3.91 -21.27 12.16
CA LEU A 81 -3.59 -20.45 10.98
C LEU A 81 -4.53 -19.23 10.87
N LEU A 82 -5.83 -19.40 11.14
CA LEU A 82 -6.79 -18.30 11.12
C LEU A 82 -6.50 -17.26 12.22
N ALA A 83 -5.98 -17.69 13.37
CA ALA A 83 -5.61 -16.80 14.46
C ALA A 83 -4.41 -15.89 14.11
N LEU A 84 -3.57 -16.27 13.14
CA LEU A 84 -2.43 -15.46 12.70
C LEU A 84 -2.84 -14.30 11.78
N LEU A 85 -3.93 -14.43 11.03
CA LEU A 85 -4.31 -13.48 9.98
C LEU A 85 -4.49 -12.03 10.48
N PRO A 86 -5.13 -11.74 11.63
CA PRO A 86 -5.30 -10.36 12.11
C PRO A 86 -3.97 -9.63 12.38
N PHE A 87 -2.94 -10.36 12.82
CA PHE A 87 -1.61 -9.79 13.13
C PHE A 87 -0.85 -9.31 11.89
N LEU A 88 -1.30 -9.69 10.68
CA LEU A 88 -0.65 -9.30 9.43
C LEU A 88 -1.02 -7.88 8.98
N VAL A 89 -2.15 -7.34 9.43
CA VAL A 89 -2.66 -6.02 9.02
C VAL A 89 -2.53 -4.99 10.13
N ASP A 90 -2.77 -5.38 11.38
CA ASP A 90 -2.63 -4.49 12.53
C ASP A 90 -1.33 -4.82 13.29
N ARG A 91 -0.21 -4.39 12.73
CA ARG A 91 1.11 -4.56 13.34
C ARG A 91 1.46 -3.35 14.21
N ALA A 92 0.69 -3.13 15.27
CA ALA A 92 1.13 -2.29 16.39
C ALA A 92 2.07 -3.12 17.27
N LEU A 93 3.38 -2.98 17.03
CA LEU A 93 4.44 -3.41 17.97
C LEU A 93 5.04 -2.18 18.66
#